data_AF-A0A954HF11-F1
#
_entry.id   AF-A0A954HF11-F1
#
_cell.length_a   1.000
_cell.length_b   1.000
_cell.length_c   1.000
_cell.angle_alpha   90.00
_cell.angle_beta   90.00
_cell.angle_gamma   90.00
#
_symmetry.space_group_name_H-M   'P 1'
#
loop_
_entity.id
_entity.type
_entity.pdbx_description
1 polymer ?
#
loop_
_entity_poly.entity_id
_entity_poly.type
_entity_poly.pdbx_seq_one_letter_code
_entity_poly.pdbx_strand_id
1 'polypeptide(L)'
;DGPPISVYTPQSDESVVPPDDLEEDDPSLPADPGEFPDIESSDDLPADAVTGAVFPAAKGGKRQKYYVNDVEVMVVAERVQYFDPNTGKLITESLRDYTRKQVKRDFTSLDDFVQHWTTAEKKQAIIDELEEQGIFFEALADEVGTDFDPFDLVCHVAFDQPPLTRQERADNVRKRNYFTKYGEQARAVLNALLDKYADAGVTNIEDMSVLRVDPFSGFGSPVEIIKWFGSKDAYLQAIRELEAQIYTTAK
;
A
#
# COMPACT_ATOMS: atom_id res chain seq x y z
N ASP A 1 9.42 -28.07 -23.71
CA ASP A 1 9.56 -28.85 -22.48
C ASP A 1 10.59 -28.22 -21.58
N GLY A 2 10.14 -27.55 -20.52
CA GLY A 2 11.00 -26.95 -19.49
C GLY A 2 11.42 -28.00 -18.45
N PRO A 3 12.42 -27.69 -17.60
CA PRO A 3 12.89 -28.61 -16.58
C PRO A 3 11.78 -28.94 -15.54
N PRO A 4 11.79 -30.15 -14.97
CA PRO A 4 10.76 -30.57 -14.03
C PRO A 4 10.78 -29.72 -12.76
N ILE A 5 9.59 -29.27 -12.34
CA ILE A 5 9.38 -28.55 -11.08
C ILE A 5 9.00 -29.60 -10.03
N SER A 6 9.81 -29.74 -8.99
CA SER A 6 9.47 -30.54 -7.81
C SER A 6 8.79 -29.65 -6.76
N VAL A 7 7.58 -30.02 -6.32
CA VAL A 7 6.84 -29.30 -5.28
C VAL A 7 6.82 -30.17 -4.03
N TYR A 8 7.55 -29.75 -3.00
CA TYR A 8 7.51 -30.37 -1.68
C TYR A 8 6.35 -29.79 -0.86
N THR A 9 5.45 -30.65 -0.38
CA THR A 9 4.35 -30.25 0.49
C THR A 9 4.42 -31.09 1.77
N PRO A 10 5.01 -30.58 2.87
CA PRO A 10 5.16 -31.34 4.11
C PRO A 10 3.79 -31.59 4.76
N GLN A 11 3.61 -32.77 5.36
CA GLN A 11 2.46 -33.07 6.22
C GLN A 11 2.65 -32.50 7.63
N SER A 12 1.58 -32.46 8.43
CA SER A 12 1.49 -31.74 9.72
C SER A 12 2.51 -32.13 10.80
N ASP A 13 3.26 -33.21 10.59
CA ASP A 13 4.27 -33.77 11.50
C ASP A 13 5.66 -33.91 10.85
N GLU A 14 5.87 -33.41 9.63
CA GLU A 14 7.16 -33.43 8.92
C GLU A 14 7.89 -32.07 8.94
N SER A 15 9.22 -32.11 8.77
CA SER A 15 10.06 -30.93 8.68
C SER A 15 9.72 -30.10 7.45
N VAL A 16 9.63 -28.78 7.60
CA VAL A 16 9.39 -27.85 6.47
C VAL A 16 10.62 -27.75 5.55
N VAL A 17 11.79 -28.22 6.02
CA VAL A 17 13.01 -28.32 5.22
C VAL A 17 12.95 -29.61 4.39
N PRO A 18 12.99 -29.53 3.05
CA PRO A 18 13.06 -30.72 2.20
C PRO A 18 14.30 -31.56 2.56
N PRO A 19 14.20 -32.90 2.62
CA PRO A 19 15.35 -33.75 2.92
C PRO A 19 16.42 -33.64 1.82
N ASP A 20 17.69 -33.64 2.24
CA ASP A 20 18.88 -33.51 1.37
C ASP A 20 19.18 -34.76 0.52
N ASP A 21 18.37 -35.82 0.61
CA ASP A 21 18.57 -37.05 -0.15
C ASP A 21 18.01 -36.91 -1.58
N LEU A 22 18.72 -36.15 -2.41
CA LEU A 22 18.80 -36.47 -3.83
C LEU A 22 19.90 -37.52 -3.96
N GLU A 23 19.50 -38.77 -4.20
CA GLU A 23 20.40 -39.88 -4.54
C GLU A 23 21.39 -39.41 -5.62
N GLU A 24 22.68 -39.39 -5.25
CA GLU A 24 23.83 -39.13 -6.11
C GLU A 24 23.95 -40.24 -7.17
N ASP A 25 23.20 -40.17 -8.27
CA ASP A 25 23.47 -40.97 -9.47
C ASP A 25 22.83 -40.36 -10.72
N ASP A 26 23.32 -39.17 -11.13
CA ASP A 26 23.16 -38.67 -12.50
C ASP A 26 24.52 -38.71 -13.23
N PRO A 27 24.71 -39.58 -14.23
CA PRO A 27 25.98 -39.77 -14.93
C PRO A 27 26.34 -38.63 -15.90
N SER A 28 25.63 -37.50 -15.86
CA SER A 28 25.85 -36.35 -16.75
C SER A 28 26.58 -35.15 -16.12
N LEU A 29 27.00 -35.24 -14.85
CA LEU A 29 27.84 -34.24 -14.21
C LEU A 29 29.33 -34.49 -14.48
N PRO A 30 30.10 -33.52 -15.01
CA PRO A 30 31.54 -33.66 -15.10
C PRO A 30 32.16 -33.65 -13.70
N ALA A 31 32.99 -34.65 -13.42
CA ALA A 31 33.77 -34.74 -12.20
C ALA A 31 34.95 -33.74 -12.25
N ASP A 32 35.00 -32.84 -11.26
CA ASP A 32 36.16 -32.30 -10.53
C ASP A 32 36.01 -30.79 -10.22
N PRO A 33 36.16 -30.34 -8.97
CA PRO A 33 36.05 -28.95 -8.57
C PRO A 33 37.43 -28.27 -8.61
N GLY A 34 37.76 -27.58 -9.69
CA GLY A 34 39.03 -26.85 -9.73
C GLY A 34 39.42 -26.25 -11.08
N GLU A 35 38.67 -25.26 -11.56
CA GLU A 35 39.19 -24.11 -12.34
C GLU A 35 38.00 -23.25 -12.79
N PHE A 36 37.83 -22.07 -12.19
CA PHE A 36 37.02 -21.02 -12.80
C PHE A 36 37.93 -20.25 -13.76
N PRO A 37 37.62 -20.15 -15.07
CA PRO A 37 38.28 -19.17 -15.90
C PRO A 37 37.75 -17.79 -15.50
N ASP A 38 38.65 -16.85 -15.24
CA ASP A 38 38.32 -15.44 -15.05
C ASP A 38 37.58 -14.92 -16.28
N ILE A 39 36.27 -14.69 -16.17
CA ILE A 39 35.52 -13.95 -17.19
C ILE A 39 35.68 -12.47 -16.83
N GLU A 40 36.68 -11.86 -17.45
CA GLU A 40 36.84 -10.41 -17.51
C GLU A 40 35.55 -9.77 -18.01
N SER A 41 35.21 -8.64 -17.39
CA SER A 41 34.09 -7.79 -17.76
C SER A 41 34.19 -7.38 -19.23
N SER A 42 33.26 -7.84 -20.06
CA SER A 42 33.03 -7.26 -21.38
C SER A 42 31.56 -6.85 -21.49
N ASP A 43 31.33 -5.55 -21.36
CA ASP A 43 30.20 -4.84 -21.92
C ASP A 43 30.12 -5.16 -23.43
N ASP A 44 29.04 -5.80 -23.86
CA ASP A 44 28.38 -5.72 -25.18
C ASP A 44 27.79 -7.07 -25.59
N LEU A 45 26.46 -7.21 -25.40
CA LEU A 45 25.64 -8.10 -26.21
C LEU A 45 24.42 -7.32 -26.74
N PRO A 46 24.04 -7.52 -28.01
CA PRO A 46 23.17 -6.61 -28.74
C PRO A 46 21.69 -6.79 -28.36
N ALA A 47 20.97 -5.66 -28.40
CA ALA A 47 19.53 -5.58 -28.26
C ALA A 47 18.83 -6.18 -29.50
N ASP A 48 18.26 -7.37 -29.35
CA ASP A 48 16.92 -7.75 -29.83
C ASP A 48 16.80 -9.27 -29.92
N ALA A 49 16.16 -9.87 -28.91
CA ALA A 49 15.21 -10.99 -29.03
C ALA A 49 14.94 -11.57 -27.63
N VAL A 50 13.85 -11.13 -27.00
CA VAL A 50 12.83 -12.01 -26.41
C VAL A 50 11.76 -11.13 -25.75
N THR A 51 10.58 -11.25 -26.32
CA THR A 51 9.29 -10.71 -25.92
C THR A 51 8.85 -11.22 -24.54
N GLY A 52 8.34 -10.31 -23.71
CA GLY A 52 7.24 -10.63 -22.79
C GLY A 52 7.60 -11.09 -21.37
N ALA A 53 8.40 -10.33 -20.63
CA ALA A 53 8.31 -10.27 -19.17
C ALA A 53 8.95 -8.96 -18.69
N VAL A 54 8.13 -7.97 -18.35
CA VAL A 54 8.61 -6.76 -17.66
C VAL A 54 8.75 -7.15 -16.18
N PHE A 55 9.96 -7.52 -15.78
CA PHE A 55 10.32 -7.59 -14.36
C PHE A 55 10.59 -6.17 -13.89
N PRO A 56 9.97 -5.68 -12.80
CA PRO A 56 10.42 -4.43 -12.20
C PRO A 56 11.84 -4.66 -11.66
N ALA A 57 12.81 -3.97 -12.25
CA ALA A 57 14.16 -3.91 -11.72
C ALA A 57 14.11 -3.42 -10.27
N ALA A 58 14.72 -4.18 -9.36
CA ALA A 58 14.86 -3.80 -7.97
C ALA A 58 15.40 -2.36 -7.88
N LYS A 59 14.61 -1.46 -7.30
CA LYS A 59 15.04 -0.07 -7.04
C LYS A 59 16.23 -0.09 -6.09
N GLY A 60 17.43 0.12 -6.63
CA GLY A 60 18.49 0.98 -6.06
C GLY A 60 18.90 0.81 -4.59
N GLY A 61 18.67 -0.33 -3.95
CA GLY A 61 19.18 -0.63 -2.61
C GLY A 61 20.63 -1.08 -2.67
N LYS A 62 21.50 -0.53 -1.82
CA LYS A 62 22.87 -1.02 -1.62
C LYS A 62 22.83 -2.55 -1.47
N ARG A 63 23.55 -3.29 -2.33
CA ARG A 63 23.68 -4.76 -2.29
C ARG A 63 23.98 -5.20 -0.85
N GLN A 64 22.98 -5.69 -0.13
CA GLN A 64 23.16 -6.24 1.21
C GLN A 64 23.85 -7.58 1.04
N LYS A 65 25.07 -7.70 1.59
CA LYS A 65 25.77 -8.97 1.69
C LYS A 65 25.12 -9.76 2.82
N TYR A 66 24.58 -10.92 2.49
CA TYR A 66 24.06 -11.85 3.47
C TYR A 66 25.14 -12.91 3.71
N TYR A 67 25.36 -13.27 4.98
CA TYR A 67 26.24 -14.36 5.37
C TYR A 67 25.41 -15.43 6.05
N VAL A 68 25.51 -16.66 5.57
CA VAL A 68 24.94 -17.85 6.22
C VAL A 68 26.10 -18.82 6.41
N ASN A 69 26.42 -19.18 7.65
CA ASN A 69 27.57 -20.05 7.98
C ASN A 69 28.91 -19.59 7.37
N ASP A 70 29.23 -18.29 7.45
CA ASP A 70 30.46 -17.66 6.91
C ASP A 70 30.64 -17.76 5.38
N VAL A 71 29.59 -18.13 4.62
CA VAL A 71 29.56 -18.08 3.16
C VAL A 71 28.79 -16.85 2.68
N GLU A 72 29.37 -16.10 1.73
CA GLU A 72 28.72 -14.95 1.08
C GLU A 72 27.58 -15.46 0.18
N VAL A 73 26.35 -15.05 0.48
CA VAL A 73 25.17 -15.39 -0.32
C VAL A 73 24.49 -14.12 -0.85
N MET A 74 23.86 -14.23 -2.02
CA MET A 74 23.12 -13.15 -2.65
C MET A 74 21.67 -13.56 -2.88
N VAL A 75 20.75 -12.62 -2.67
CA VAL A 75 19.34 -12.81 -3.03
C VAL A 75 19.25 -12.79 -4.56
N VAL A 76 18.97 -13.95 -5.16
CA VAL A 76 18.78 -14.10 -6.60
C VAL A 76 17.39 -13.67 -7.05
N ALA A 77 16.39 -13.84 -6.18
CA ALA A 77 15.01 -13.41 -6.38
C ALA A 77 14.30 -13.31 -5.02
N GLU A 78 13.39 -12.35 -4.90
CA GLU A 78 12.47 -12.20 -3.78
C GLU A 78 11.04 -12.37 -4.29
N ARG A 79 10.21 -13.13 -3.57
CA ARG A 79 8.80 -13.33 -3.89
C ARG A 79 7.97 -13.16 -2.63
N VAL A 80 7.07 -12.17 -2.66
CA VAL A 80 6.06 -11.98 -1.61
C VAL A 80 4.79 -12.72 -2.01
N GLN A 81 4.19 -13.45 -1.08
CA GLN A 81 2.93 -14.15 -1.27
C GLN A 81 1.97 -13.82 -0.13
N TYR A 82 0.68 -13.71 -0.46
CA TYR A 82 -0.38 -13.37 0.49
C TYR A 82 -1.30 -14.55 0.70
N PHE A 83 -1.81 -14.72 1.92
CA PHE A 83 -2.82 -15.70 2.25
C PHE A 83 -4.17 -15.00 2.39
N ASP A 84 -5.21 -15.58 1.79
CA ASP A 84 -6.57 -15.12 1.97
C ASP A 84 -7.00 -15.37 3.43
N PRO A 85 -7.39 -14.33 4.19
CA PRO A 85 -7.71 -14.49 5.62
C PRO A 85 -8.99 -15.30 5.86
N ASN A 86 -9.90 -15.35 4.89
CA ASN A 86 -11.16 -16.08 5.00
C ASN A 86 -10.97 -17.58 4.69
N THR A 87 -10.09 -17.93 3.75
CA THR A 87 -9.91 -19.32 3.30
C THR A 87 -8.62 -19.97 3.81
N GLY A 88 -7.65 -19.19 4.28
CA GLY A 88 -6.32 -19.64 4.67
C GLY A 88 -5.45 -20.10 3.49
N LYS A 89 -5.92 -19.92 2.25
CA LYS A 89 -5.21 -20.37 1.05
C LYS A 89 -4.31 -19.29 0.49
N LEU A 90 -3.24 -19.72 -0.18
CA LEU A 90 -2.37 -18.83 -0.93
C LEU A 90 -3.14 -18.13 -2.05
N ILE A 91 -3.01 -16.81 -2.15
CA ILE A 91 -3.51 -16.03 -3.28
C ILE A 91 -2.56 -16.28 -4.46
N THR A 92 -3.02 -17.04 -5.44
CA THR A 92 -2.23 -17.42 -6.62
C THR A 92 -2.44 -16.51 -7.83
N GLU A 93 -3.39 -15.57 -7.74
CA GLU A 93 -3.63 -14.54 -8.75
C GLU A 93 -2.92 -13.24 -8.41
N SER A 94 -3.04 -12.21 -9.26
CA SER A 94 -2.47 -10.90 -8.96
C SER A 94 -3.19 -10.27 -7.77
N LEU A 95 -2.46 -9.53 -6.94
CA LEU A 95 -3.02 -8.83 -5.78
C LEU A 95 -4.14 -7.87 -6.21
N ARG A 96 -3.98 -7.20 -7.35
CA ARG A 96 -5.00 -6.32 -7.94
C ARG A 96 -6.29 -7.06 -8.30
N ASP A 97 -6.18 -8.22 -8.94
CA ASP A 97 -7.35 -9.01 -9.34
C ASP A 97 -8.09 -9.56 -8.12
N TYR A 98 -7.33 -10.04 -7.12
CA TYR A 98 -7.88 -10.51 -5.85
C TYR A 98 -8.64 -9.38 -5.13
N THR A 99 -8.01 -8.23 -4.91
CA THR A 99 -8.61 -7.05 -4.28
C THR A 99 -9.87 -6.61 -5.04
N ARG A 100 -9.82 -6.55 -6.37
CA ARG A 100 -10.98 -6.20 -7.19
C ARG A 100 -12.16 -7.15 -6.96
N LYS A 101 -11.91 -8.46 -6.83
CA LYS A 101 -12.97 -9.44 -6.55
C LYS A 101 -13.56 -9.25 -5.15
N GLN A 102 -12.73 -9.01 -4.13
CA GLN A 102 -13.20 -8.76 -2.77
C GLN A 102 -14.07 -7.50 -2.72
N VAL A 103 -13.57 -6.36 -3.25
CA VAL A 103 -14.33 -5.10 -3.27
C VAL A 103 -15.64 -5.26 -4.05
N LYS A 104 -15.64 -5.92 -5.21
CA LYS A 104 -16.86 -6.10 -6.03
C LYS A 104 -17.87 -7.07 -5.45
N ARG A 105 -17.49 -7.87 -4.44
CA ARG A 105 -18.43 -8.71 -3.70
C ARG A 105 -19.35 -7.85 -2.83
N ASP A 106 -18.79 -6.83 -2.21
CA ASP A 106 -19.46 -6.01 -1.20
C ASP A 106 -19.99 -4.68 -1.77
N PHE A 107 -19.38 -4.19 -2.87
CA PHE A 107 -19.80 -2.98 -3.58
C PHE A 107 -20.11 -3.26 -5.05
N THR A 108 -21.35 -3.02 -5.44
CA THR A 108 -21.83 -3.31 -6.80
C THR A 108 -21.38 -2.28 -7.84
N SER A 109 -21.00 -1.08 -7.39
CA SER A 109 -20.55 0.02 -8.24
C SER A 109 -19.59 0.96 -7.50
N LEU A 110 -18.92 1.83 -8.25
CA LEU A 110 -18.09 2.89 -7.67
C LEU A 110 -18.93 3.80 -6.76
N ASP A 111 -20.14 4.18 -7.19
CA ASP A 111 -21.01 5.07 -6.43
C ASP A 111 -21.42 4.45 -5.08
N ASP A 112 -21.64 3.13 -5.05
CA ASP A 112 -21.95 2.36 -3.83
C ASP A 112 -20.79 2.45 -2.82
N PHE A 113 -19.56 2.20 -3.29
CA PHE A 113 -18.36 2.36 -2.47
C PHE A 113 -18.16 3.81 -1.99
N VAL A 114 -18.30 4.79 -2.88
CA VAL A 114 -18.15 6.21 -2.54
C VAL A 114 -19.20 6.63 -1.51
N GLN A 115 -20.44 6.18 -1.65
CA GLN A 115 -21.51 6.47 -0.70
C GLN A 115 -21.23 5.82 0.66
N HIS A 116 -20.85 4.54 0.69
CA HIS A 116 -20.48 3.86 1.92
C HIS A 116 -19.31 4.56 2.61
N TRP A 117 -18.26 4.90 1.85
CA TRP A 117 -17.10 5.63 2.37
C TRP A 117 -17.52 6.96 2.97
N THR A 118 -18.13 7.84 2.18
CA THR A 118 -18.46 9.21 2.60
C THR A 118 -19.49 9.31 3.73
N THR A 119 -20.37 8.30 3.91
CA THR A 119 -21.39 8.31 4.97
C THR A 119 -20.93 7.73 6.31
N ALA A 120 -19.84 6.95 6.32
CA ALA A 120 -19.31 6.39 7.55
C ALA A 120 -18.78 7.46 8.51
N GLU A 121 -19.02 7.26 9.81
CA GLU A 121 -18.57 8.19 10.86
C GLU A 121 -17.06 8.17 11.08
N LYS A 122 -16.39 7.06 10.76
CA LYS A 122 -14.94 6.88 10.87
C LYS A 122 -14.41 6.10 9.68
N LYS A 123 -13.44 6.67 8.96
CA LYS A 123 -12.80 5.99 7.83
C LYS A 123 -11.91 4.84 8.25
N GLN A 124 -11.30 4.92 9.44
CA GLN A 124 -10.55 3.79 9.99
C GLN A 124 -11.40 2.52 10.08
N ALA A 125 -12.68 2.63 10.46
CA ALA A 125 -13.53 1.45 10.58
C ALA A 125 -13.77 0.75 9.24
N ILE A 126 -13.86 1.52 8.14
CA ILE A 126 -13.97 0.94 6.79
C ILE A 126 -12.64 0.32 6.37
N ILE A 127 -11.51 0.98 6.67
CA ILE A 127 -10.18 0.44 6.37
C ILE A 127 -10.00 -0.91 7.07
N ASP A 128 -10.29 -0.96 8.37
CA ASP A 128 -10.20 -2.19 9.18
C ASP A 128 -11.11 -3.30 8.61
N GLU A 129 -12.36 -2.98 8.26
CA GLU A 129 -13.31 -3.94 7.67
C GLU A 129 -12.78 -4.50 6.34
N LEU A 130 -12.25 -3.64 5.47
CA LEU A 130 -11.68 -4.05 4.18
C LEU A 130 -10.42 -4.90 4.36
N GLU A 131 -9.57 -4.57 5.34
CA GLU A 131 -8.40 -5.39 5.70
C GLU A 131 -8.81 -6.78 6.20
N GLU A 132 -9.82 -6.86 7.06
CA GLU A 132 -10.40 -8.13 7.53
C GLU A 132 -10.96 -8.98 6.37
N GLN A 133 -11.46 -8.33 5.31
CA GLN A 133 -11.93 -8.99 4.10
C GLN A 133 -10.80 -9.41 3.13
N GLY A 134 -9.55 -9.12 3.47
CA GLY A 134 -8.37 -9.50 2.70
C GLY A 134 -7.81 -8.41 1.78
N ILE A 135 -8.17 -7.15 2.00
CA ILE A 135 -7.60 -6.03 1.23
C ILE A 135 -6.30 -5.58 1.91
N PHE A 136 -5.17 -5.89 1.30
CA PHE A 136 -3.84 -5.57 1.84
C PHE A 136 -3.39 -4.17 1.41
N PHE A 137 -3.80 -3.12 2.12
CA PHE A 137 -3.51 -1.73 1.73
C PHE A 137 -2.02 -1.41 1.62
N GLU A 138 -1.18 -1.90 2.53
CA GLU A 138 0.28 -1.68 2.46
C GLU A 138 0.87 -2.26 1.18
N ALA A 139 0.51 -3.50 0.86
CA ALA A 139 0.95 -4.18 -0.36
C ALA A 139 0.44 -3.49 -1.64
N LEU A 140 -0.80 -3.00 -1.62
CA LEU A 140 -1.36 -2.22 -2.72
C LEU A 140 -0.63 -0.88 -2.89
N ALA A 141 -0.27 -0.22 -1.78
CA ALA A 141 0.49 1.01 -1.80
C ALA A 141 1.90 0.80 -2.37
N ASP A 142 2.55 -0.33 -2.08
CA ASP A 142 3.86 -0.67 -2.66
C ASP A 142 3.79 -0.88 -4.19
N GLU A 143 2.70 -1.44 -4.70
CA GLU A 143 2.50 -1.66 -6.14
C GLU A 143 2.02 -0.41 -6.90
N VAL A 144 1.19 0.43 -6.28
CA VAL A 144 0.53 1.57 -6.94
C VAL A 144 1.25 2.89 -6.63
N GLY A 145 1.58 3.12 -5.36
CA GLY A 145 2.19 4.34 -4.83
C GLY A 145 1.80 4.59 -3.36
N THR A 146 2.77 4.97 -2.53
CA THR A 146 2.59 5.19 -1.08
C THR A 146 1.94 6.53 -0.71
N ASP A 147 1.80 7.42 -1.69
CA ASP A 147 1.19 8.74 -1.60
C ASP A 147 -0.34 8.69 -1.75
N PHE A 148 -0.90 7.56 -2.18
CA PHE A 148 -2.34 7.36 -2.32
C PHE A 148 -3.01 7.02 -0.99
N ASP A 149 -4.25 7.50 -0.83
CA ASP A 149 -5.11 7.14 0.30
C ASP A 149 -5.71 5.74 0.08
N PRO A 150 -6.04 4.97 1.14
CA PRO A 150 -6.78 3.71 1.01
C PRO A 150 -8.02 3.80 0.11
N PHE A 151 -8.74 4.93 0.19
CA PHE A 151 -9.86 5.22 -0.72
C PHE A 151 -9.45 5.20 -2.20
N ASP A 152 -8.37 5.89 -2.55
CA ASP A 152 -7.87 5.99 -3.92
C ASP A 152 -7.32 4.67 -4.44
N LEU A 153 -6.65 3.90 -3.58
CA LEU A 153 -6.19 2.56 -3.91
C LEU A 153 -7.36 1.66 -4.30
N VAL A 154 -8.46 1.68 -3.54
CA VAL A 154 -9.67 0.92 -3.87
C VAL A 154 -10.31 1.42 -5.16
N CYS A 155 -10.49 2.74 -5.29
CA CYS A 155 -11.05 3.35 -6.51
C CYS A 155 -10.27 2.94 -7.76
N HIS A 156 -8.94 2.95 -7.68
CA HIS A 156 -8.06 2.59 -8.78
C HIS A 156 -8.12 1.10 -9.10
N VAL A 157 -7.93 0.24 -8.09
CA VAL A 157 -7.79 -1.20 -8.29
C VAL A 157 -9.11 -1.88 -8.61
N ALA A 158 -10.20 -1.49 -7.95
CA ALA A 158 -11.50 -2.14 -8.13
C ALA A 158 -12.32 -1.55 -9.28
N PHE A 159 -12.21 -0.23 -9.50
CA PHE A 159 -13.11 0.53 -10.39
C PHE A 159 -12.38 1.29 -11.52
N ASP A 160 -11.10 1.00 -11.74
CA ASP A 160 -10.30 1.54 -12.84
C ASP A 160 -10.25 3.07 -12.89
N GLN A 161 -10.38 3.73 -11.73
CA GLN A 161 -10.27 5.18 -11.64
C GLN A 161 -8.79 5.60 -11.64
N PRO A 162 -8.44 6.74 -12.27
CA PRO A 162 -7.15 7.37 -12.02
C PRO A 162 -7.01 7.70 -10.53
N PRO A 163 -5.94 7.24 -9.84
CA PRO A 163 -5.79 7.52 -8.42
C PRO A 163 -5.37 8.98 -8.21
N LEU A 164 -5.86 9.61 -7.15
CA LEU A 164 -5.40 10.92 -6.70
C LEU A 164 -4.56 10.76 -5.45
N THR A 165 -3.42 11.43 -5.41
CA THR A 165 -2.59 11.48 -4.21
C THR A 165 -3.31 12.22 -3.08
N ARG A 166 -2.94 11.93 -1.83
CA ARG A 166 -3.46 12.67 -0.67
C ARG A 166 -3.19 14.17 -0.79
N GLN A 167 -2.04 14.56 -1.34
CA GLN A 167 -1.69 15.94 -1.63
C GLN A 167 -2.64 16.57 -2.66
N GLU A 168 -2.91 15.90 -3.78
CA GLU A 168 -3.84 16.40 -4.80
C GLU A 168 -5.26 16.57 -4.25
N ARG A 169 -5.72 15.65 -3.41
CA ARG A 169 -7.02 15.78 -2.72
C ARG A 169 -7.05 17.01 -1.82
N ALA A 170 -6.03 17.20 -1.00
CA ALA A 170 -5.90 18.38 -0.16
C ALA A 170 -5.92 19.68 -0.99
N ASP A 171 -5.16 19.73 -2.08
CA ASP A 171 -5.11 20.89 -2.96
C ASP A 171 -6.42 21.16 -3.69
N ASN A 172 -7.14 20.11 -4.08
CA ASN A 172 -8.46 20.24 -4.68
C ASN A 172 -9.47 20.82 -3.68
N VAL A 173 -9.35 20.53 -2.38
CA VAL A 173 -10.17 21.16 -1.34
C VAL A 173 -9.81 22.64 -1.20
N ARG A 174 -8.51 22.98 -1.16
CA ARG A 174 -8.02 24.37 -1.05
C ARG A 174 -8.51 25.26 -2.20
N LYS A 175 -8.62 24.71 -3.41
CA LYS A 175 -9.14 25.42 -4.60
C LYS A 175 -10.63 25.73 -4.53
N ARG A 176 -11.39 25.08 -3.62
CA ARG A 176 -12.83 25.30 -3.47
C ARG A 176 -13.11 26.43 -2.47
N ASN A 177 -14.26 27.08 -2.64
CA ASN A 177 -14.69 28.18 -1.76
C ASN A 177 -15.14 27.74 -0.34
N TYR A 178 -14.85 26.50 0.08
CA TYR A 178 -15.30 25.94 1.36
C TYR A 178 -14.82 26.77 2.56
N PHE A 179 -13.58 27.27 2.52
CA PHE A 179 -12.97 28.02 3.62
C PHE A 179 -13.61 29.38 3.88
N THR A 180 -14.32 29.96 2.91
CA THR A 180 -14.80 31.35 2.96
C THR A 180 -15.75 31.65 4.12
N LYS A 181 -16.42 30.64 4.68
CA LYS A 181 -17.32 30.78 5.84
C LYS A 181 -16.62 30.84 7.20
N TYR A 182 -15.33 30.49 7.28
CA TYR A 182 -14.56 30.50 8.52
C TYR A 182 -13.73 31.78 8.66
N GLY A 183 -13.41 32.18 9.90
CA GLY A 183 -12.45 33.25 10.18
C GLY A 183 -11.00 32.81 9.97
N GLU A 184 -10.05 33.76 9.97
CA GLU A 184 -8.63 33.52 9.68
C GLU A 184 -8.02 32.38 10.50
N GLN A 185 -8.25 32.37 11.82
CA GLN A 185 -7.72 31.36 12.73
C GLN A 185 -8.29 29.96 12.44
N ALA A 186 -9.60 29.84 12.26
CA ALA A 186 -10.24 28.57 11.91
C ALA A 186 -9.80 28.06 10.53
N ARG A 187 -9.62 28.95 9.55
CA ARG A 187 -9.06 28.58 8.23
C ARG A 187 -7.64 28.05 8.34
N ALA A 188 -6.78 28.68 9.16
CA ALA A 188 -5.42 28.22 9.37
C ALA A 188 -5.39 26.79 9.93
N VAL A 189 -6.26 26.49 10.90
CA VAL A 189 -6.42 25.14 11.46
C VAL A 189 -6.89 24.14 10.41
N LEU A 190 -7.91 24.48 9.61
CA LEU A 190 -8.39 23.58 8.55
C LEU A 190 -7.33 23.32 7.46
N ASN A 191 -6.51 24.31 7.11
CA ASN A 191 -5.39 24.12 6.19
C ASN A 191 -4.32 23.19 6.78
N ALA A 192 -3.96 23.38 8.05
CA ALA A 192 -3.01 22.49 8.72
C ALA A 192 -3.54 21.05 8.86
N LEU A 193 -4.86 20.88 9.03
CA LEU A 193 -5.49 19.55 8.98
C LEU A 193 -5.36 18.91 7.59
N LEU A 194 -5.52 19.68 6.52
CA LEU A 194 -5.29 19.19 5.17
C LEU A 194 -3.82 18.83 4.91
N ASP A 195 -2.87 19.60 5.45
CA ASP A 195 -1.44 19.25 5.40
C ASP A 195 -1.20 17.93 6.13
N LYS A 196 -1.79 17.77 7.32
CA LYS A 196 -1.69 16.53 8.10
C LYS A 196 -2.29 15.33 7.37
N TYR A 197 -3.42 15.52 6.69
CA TYR A 197 -4.03 14.51 5.83
C TYR A 197 -3.11 14.13 4.67
N ALA A 198 -2.51 15.11 3.98
CA ALA A 198 -1.59 14.87 2.89
C ALA A 198 -0.38 14.01 3.31
N ASP A 199 0.16 14.27 4.51
CA ASP A 199 1.32 13.56 5.04
C ASP A 199 0.98 12.17 5.60
N ALA A 200 -0.12 12.07 6.36
CA ALA A 200 -0.36 10.95 7.26
C ALA A 200 -1.72 10.25 7.07
N GLY A 201 -2.54 10.68 6.11
CA GLY A 201 -3.82 10.06 5.78
C GLY A 201 -4.99 10.49 6.67
N VAL A 202 -6.19 10.01 6.33
CA VAL A 202 -7.47 10.46 6.92
C VAL A 202 -7.65 10.16 8.40
N THR A 203 -7.05 9.08 8.88
CA THR A 203 -7.23 8.56 10.23
C THR A 203 -6.77 9.58 11.28
N ASN A 204 -5.78 10.40 10.94
CA ASN A 204 -5.22 11.42 11.83
C ASN A 204 -6.08 12.69 11.96
N ILE A 205 -6.93 13.00 10.98
CA ILE A 205 -7.74 14.24 11.02
C ILE A 205 -9.09 14.06 11.73
N GLU A 206 -9.54 12.81 11.90
CA GLU A 206 -10.76 12.48 12.63
C GLU A 206 -10.57 12.54 14.16
N ASP A 207 -9.35 12.33 14.65
CA ASP A 207 -9.05 12.35 16.08
C ASP A 207 -8.79 13.77 16.59
N MET A 208 -9.56 14.19 17.59
CA MET A 208 -9.39 15.48 18.26
C MET A 208 -8.04 15.59 19.00
N SER A 209 -7.34 14.48 19.26
CA SER A 209 -5.99 14.48 19.80
C SER A 209 -4.97 15.15 18.87
N VAL A 210 -5.28 15.25 17.56
CA VAL A 210 -4.45 15.95 16.56
C VAL A 210 -4.19 17.41 16.94
N LEU A 211 -5.11 18.04 17.67
CA LEU A 211 -4.98 19.43 18.13
C LEU A 211 -3.87 19.61 19.19
N ARG A 212 -3.28 18.52 19.69
CA ARG A 212 -2.21 18.54 20.71
C ARG A 212 -0.81 18.35 20.12
N VAL A 213 -0.70 18.04 18.83
CA VAL A 213 0.57 17.83 18.15
C VAL A 213 0.91 19.01 17.25
N ASP A 214 2.18 19.15 16.87
CA ASP A 214 2.59 20.21 15.95
C ASP A 214 1.97 20.00 14.55
N PRO A 215 1.62 21.09 13.84
CA PRO A 215 1.76 22.50 14.24
C PRO A 215 0.60 23.04 15.10
N PHE A 216 -0.40 22.23 15.44
CA PHE A 216 -1.62 22.69 16.12
C PHE A 216 -1.38 23.20 17.54
N SER A 217 -0.44 22.59 18.27
CA SER A 217 0.05 23.10 19.57
C SER A 217 0.55 24.54 19.51
N GLY A 218 1.06 24.99 18.36
CA GLY A 218 1.50 26.37 18.13
C GLY A 218 0.35 27.36 17.87
N PHE A 219 -0.84 26.89 17.49
CA PHE A 219 -2.01 27.74 17.31
C PHE A 219 -2.69 28.10 18.63
N GLY A 220 -2.72 27.17 19.58
CA GLY A 220 -3.31 27.37 20.90
C GLY A 220 -3.69 26.05 21.56
N SER A 221 -4.29 26.12 22.74
CA SER A 221 -4.86 24.93 23.37
C SER A 221 -6.04 24.37 22.54
N PRO A 222 -6.37 23.07 22.64
CA PRO A 222 -7.52 22.50 21.94
C PRO A 222 -8.83 23.24 22.23
N VAL A 223 -9.00 23.80 23.43
CA VAL A 223 -10.18 24.58 23.81
C VAL A 223 -10.24 25.91 23.07
N GLU A 224 -9.11 26.60 22.92
CA GLU A 224 -9.02 27.85 22.15
C GLU A 224 -9.27 27.61 20.66
N ILE A 225 -8.69 26.54 20.11
CA ILE A 225 -8.91 26.15 18.71
C ILE A 225 -10.39 25.90 18.44
N ILE A 226 -11.06 25.09 19.29
CA ILE A 226 -12.49 24.80 19.15
C ILE A 226 -13.33 26.09 19.23
N LYS A 227 -12.94 27.06 20.06
CA LYS A 227 -13.64 28.34 20.19
C LYS A 227 -13.67 29.14 18.90
N TRP A 228 -12.67 29.01 18.02
CA TRP A 228 -12.66 29.67 16.70
C TRP A 228 -13.74 29.15 15.75
N PHE A 229 -14.26 27.95 16.01
CA PHE A 229 -15.39 27.37 15.29
C PHE A 229 -16.73 27.68 15.97
N GLY A 230 -16.72 28.34 17.14
CA GLY A 230 -17.90 28.74 17.90
C GLY A 230 -18.30 27.75 18.99
N SER A 231 -18.33 26.45 18.69
CA SER A 231 -18.62 25.39 19.66
C SER A 231 -17.92 24.09 19.29
N LYS A 232 -17.91 23.12 20.22
CA LYS A 232 -17.40 21.76 19.95
C LYS A 232 -18.17 21.10 18.81
N ASP A 233 -19.50 21.24 18.79
CA ASP A 233 -20.33 20.66 17.73
C ASP A 233 -20.05 21.31 16.38
N ALA A 234 -19.84 22.63 16.35
CA ALA A 234 -19.48 23.34 15.13
C ALA A 234 -18.07 22.96 14.61
N TYR A 235 -17.11 22.69 15.50
CA TYR A 235 -15.82 22.13 15.13
C TYR A 235 -16.00 20.74 14.50
N LEU A 236 -16.70 19.82 15.19
CA LEU A 236 -16.92 18.46 14.67
C LEU A 236 -17.68 18.45 13.34
N GLN A 237 -18.62 19.38 13.16
CA GLN A 237 -19.30 19.59 11.89
C GLN A 237 -18.35 20.09 10.80
N ALA A 238 -17.44 21.02 11.13
CA ALA A 238 -16.42 21.49 10.20
C ALA A 238 -15.47 20.36 9.77
N ILE A 239 -15.07 19.46 10.67
CA ILE A 239 -14.25 18.29 10.33
C ILE A 239 -14.99 17.35 9.37
N ARG A 240 -16.24 16.98 9.69
CA ARG A 240 -17.06 16.13 8.80
C ARG A 240 -17.25 16.74 7.41
N GLU A 241 -17.45 18.04 7.34
CA GLU A 241 -17.58 18.72 6.06
C GLU A 241 -16.25 18.81 5.30
N LEU A 242 -15.13 19.06 5.99
CA LEU A 242 -13.81 19.05 5.39
C LEU A 242 -13.51 17.68 4.77
N GLU A 243 -13.81 16.61 5.50
CA GLU A 243 -13.67 15.23 5.04
C GLU A 243 -14.56 14.93 3.83
N ALA A 244 -15.82 15.36 3.86
CA ALA A 244 -16.71 15.26 2.70
C ALA A 244 -16.13 16.01 1.49
N GLN A 245 -15.48 17.17 1.69
CA GLN A 245 -14.78 17.87 0.62
C GLN A 245 -13.58 17.07 0.07
N ILE A 246 -12.77 16.43 0.94
CA ILE A 246 -11.62 15.60 0.55
C ILE A 246 -12.05 14.49 -0.41
N TYR A 247 -13.17 13.83 -0.12
CA TYR A 247 -13.66 12.68 -0.89
C TYR A 247 -14.71 13.00 -1.95
N THR A 248 -15.01 14.28 -2.17
CA THR A 248 -15.88 14.66 -3.30
C THR A 248 -15.15 14.38 -4.62
N THR A 249 -15.64 13.40 -5.37
CA THR A 249 -15.20 13.12 -6.74
C THR A 249 -15.59 14.29 -7.65
N ALA A 250 -14.66 14.74 -8.49
CA ALA A 250 -14.98 15.71 -9.53
C ALA A 250 -15.95 15.03 -10.50
N LYS A 251 -17.16 15.58 -10.64
CA LYS A 251 -18.11 15.18 -11.69
C LYS A 251 -17.63 15.59 -13.07
#